data_AF-A0A3D0U2M5-F1
#
_entry.id   AF-A0A3D0U2M5-F1
#
_cell.length_a   1.000
_cell.length_b   1.000
_cell.length_c   1.000
_cell.angle_alpha   90.00
_cell.angle_beta   90.00
_cell.angle_gamma   90.00
#
_symmetry.space_group_name_H-M   'P 1'
#
loop_
_entity.id
_entity.type
_entity.pdbx_description
1 polymer ?
#
loop_
_entity_poly.entity_id
_entity_poly.type
_entity_poly.pdbx_seq_one_letter_code
_entity_poly.pdbx_strand_id
1 'polypeptide(L)'
;LNYTLWFSERPKPTADDWYGGKLDGLVWRVTLQSDGSVLFYDSIHPCGCYHSVHIPDHSQLAPLTDSRATSTALEPILFFRSTLPPAAAQPRLHVESATHYLAQVTPGRDTPGARQYQLQPYDSLRALAAGSGFKNWFDADGLIASSARRERFFLWPLGVENTGAMRQQGNHAIAFAGKRHFDEASVETLLDLDPPGLGH
;
A
#
# COMPACT_ATOMS: atom_id res chain seq x y z
N LEU A 1 5.17 10.56 3.40
CA LEU A 1 3.76 11.03 3.29
C LEU A 1 2.87 9.83 2.98
N ASN A 2 1.71 9.68 3.61
CA ASN A 2 0.81 8.54 3.42
C ASN A 2 -0.59 9.02 3.03
N TYR A 3 -1.15 8.47 1.95
CA TYR A 3 -2.49 8.76 1.46
C TYR A 3 -3.26 7.46 1.37
N THR A 4 -4.45 7.38 1.96
CA THR A 4 -5.33 6.21 1.86
C THR A 4 -6.61 6.59 1.15
N LEU A 5 -6.92 5.87 0.07
CA LEU A 5 -8.18 5.92 -0.64
C LEU A 5 -9.04 4.74 -0.19
N TRP A 6 -10.29 5.01 0.18
CA TRP A 6 -11.27 3.99 0.58
C TRP A 6 -12.35 3.83 -0.49
N PHE A 7 -12.69 2.58 -0.79
CA PHE A 7 -13.74 2.20 -1.73
C PHE A 7 -14.81 1.39 -0.98
N SER A 8 -16.08 1.61 -1.35
CA SER A 8 -17.23 1.01 -0.67
C SER A 8 -17.34 -0.51 -0.86
N GLU A 9 -16.57 -1.10 -1.77
CA GLU A 9 -16.49 -2.54 -1.99
C GLU A 9 -15.33 -2.89 -2.91
N ARG A 10 -14.87 -4.15 -2.83
CA ARG A 10 -14.23 -4.88 -3.92
C ARG A 10 -15.30 -5.82 -4.50
N PRO A 11 -15.93 -5.47 -5.64
CA PRO A 11 -16.98 -6.28 -6.23
C PRO A 11 -16.56 -7.74 -6.44
N LYS A 12 -17.52 -8.64 -6.33
CA LYS A 12 -17.33 -10.06 -6.63
C LYS A 12 -17.80 -10.34 -8.06
N PRO A 13 -16.88 -10.58 -9.02
CA PRO A 13 -17.26 -10.94 -10.38
C PRO A 13 -17.99 -12.30 -10.42
N THR A 14 -17.72 -13.18 -9.45
CA THR A 14 -18.40 -14.47 -9.28
C THR A 14 -18.72 -14.72 -7.80
N ALA A 15 -19.68 -15.61 -7.52
CA ALA A 15 -20.04 -15.98 -6.14
C ALA A 15 -18.85 -16.62 -5.37
N ASP A 16 -17.93 -17.24 -6.10
CA ASP A 16 -16.72 -17.88 -5.59
C ASP A 16 -15.50 -16.95 -5.55
N ASP A 17 -15.66 -15.63 -5.75
CA ASP A 17 -14.58 -14.70 -5.44
C ASP A 17 -14.42 -14.59 -3.90
N TRP A 18 -13.29 -15.10 -3.42
CA TRP A 18 -12.90 -15.13 -2.00
C TRP A 18 -12.28 -13.83 -1.51
N TYR A 19 -11.84 -12.98 -2.44
CA TYR A 19 -11.15 -11.71 -2.21
C TYR A 19 -12.13 -10.51 -2.21
N GLY A 20 -13.31 -10.61 -2.80
CA GLY A 20 -14.29 -9.51 -2.79
C GLY A 20 -14.94 -9.26 -1.41
N GLY A 21 -15.34 -8.02 -1.13
CA GLY A 21 -15.86 -7.60 0.17
C GLY A 21 -16.44 -6.17 0.19
N LYS A 22 -17.02 -5.74 1.32
CA LYS A 22 -17.74 -4.46 1.49
C LYS A 22 -16.84 -3.25 1.81
N LEU A 23 -15.53 -3.42 1.72
CA LEU A 23 -14.56 -2.35 1.92
C LEU A 23 -13.27 -2.76 1.21
N ASP A 24 -12.69 -1.80 0.51
CA ASP A 24 -11.37 -1.94 -0.07
C ASP A 24 -10.64 -0.62 -0.01
N GLY A 25 -9.35 -0.62 -0.34
CA GLY A 25 -8.60 0.62 -0.36
C GLY A 25 -7.30 0.52 -1.12
N LEU A 26 -6.70 1.68 -1.33
CA LEU A 26 -5.36 1.83 -1.86
C LEU A 26 -4.60 2.80 -0.96
N VAL A 27 -3.47 2.35 -0.43
CA VAL A 27 -2.49 3.23 0.20
C VAL A 27 -1.48 3.63 -0.86
N TRP A 28 -1.22 4.92 -0.96
CA TRP A 28 -0.13 5.51 -1.73
C TRP A 28 0.80 6.24 -0.78
N ARG A 29 2.07 5.89 -0.79
CA ARG A 29 3.07 6.49 0.07
C ARG A 29 4.21 7.08 -0.76
N VAL A 30 4.68 8.23 -0.26
CA VAL A 30 5.83 8.95 -0.80
C VAL A 30 6.91 8.99 0.27
N THR A 31 8.06 8.38 -0.01
CA THR A 31 9.23 8.41 0.86
C THR A 31 10.18 9.48 0.35
N LEU A 32 10.54 10.42 1.22
CA LEU A 32 11.36 11.58 0.88
C LEU A 32 12.76 11.42 1.47
N GLN A 33 13.74 11.99 0.79
CA GLN A 33 15.07 12.26 1.32
C GLN A 33 15.03 13.47 2.26
N SER A 34 16.12 13.70 3.00
CA SER A 34 16.23 14.84 3.92
C SER A 34 16.15 16.20 3.23
N ASP A 35 16.48 16.26 1.93
CA ASP A 35 16.37 17.47 1.11
C ASP A 35 14.95 17.67 0.53
N GLY A 36 14.01 16.78 0.84
CA GLY A 36 12.62 16.83 0.36
C GLY A 36 12.40 16.24 -1.03
N SER A 37 13.45 15.78 -1.72
CA SER A 37 13.30 15.04 -2.98
C SER A 37 12.72 13.64 -2.74
N VAL A 38 12.06 13.07 -3.74
CA VAL A 38 11.46 11.74 -3.61
C VAL A 38 12.52 10.66 -3.74
N LEU A 39 12.62 9.80 -2.73
CA LEU A 39 13.47 8.60 -2.77
C LEU A 39 12.76 7.47 -3.53
N PHE A 40 11.51 7.17 -3.17
CA PHE A 40 10.64 6.25 -3.89
C PHE A 40 9.17 6.49 -3.55
N TYR A 41 8.30 5.87 -4.32
CA TYR A 41 6.90 5.71 -3.98
C TYR A 41 6.57 4.25 -3.77
N ASP A 42 5.56 3.95 -2.97
CA ASP A 42 5.04 2.60 -2.85
C ASP A 42 3.54 2.58 -2.62
N SER A 43 2.94 1.45 -2.95
CA SER A 43 1.51 1.25 -2.83
C SER A 43 1.20 -0.11 -2.25
N ILE A 44 0.12 -0.19 -1.49
CA ILE A 44 -0.37 -1.43 -0.88
C ILE A 44 -1.88 -1.31 -0.67
N HIS A 45 -2.60 -2.42 -0.70
CA HIS A 45 -3.97 -2.42 -0.18
C HIS A 45 -3.97 -2.38 1.35
N PRO A 46 -4.91 -1.69 2.02
CA PRO A 46 -4.96 -1.67 3.48
C PRO A 46 -5.13 -3.04 4.14
N CYS A 47 -5.40 -4.12 3.40
CA CYS A 47 -5.34 -5.47 3.94
C CYS A 47 -3.92 -6.01 4.15
N GLY A 48 -2.90 -5.35 3.58
CA GLY A 48 -1.50 -5.79 3.58
C GLY A 48 -1.06 -6.49 2.29
N CYS A 49 -1.93 -6.62 1.29
CA CYS A 49 -1.63 -7.32 0.04
C CYS A 49 -1.15 -6.35 -1.06
N TYR A 50 -0.50 -6.91 -2.07
CA TYR A 50 -0.12 -6.22 -3.31
C TYR A 50 0.82 -5.02 -3.11
N HIS A 51 1.80 -5.17 -2.21
CA HIS A 51 2.84 -4.16 -2.05
C HIS A 51 3.68 -4.04 -3.32
N SER A 52 3.76 -2.83 -3.87
CA SER A 52 4.59 -2.48 -5.03
C SER A 52 5.39 -1.23 -4.75
N VAL A 53 6.60 -1.15 -5.32
CA VAL A 53 7.53 -0.05 -5.14
C VAL A 53 7.85 0.55 -6.51
N HIS A 54 7.72 1.88 -6.62
CA HIS A 54 7.98 2.66 -7.82
C HIS A 54 9.17 3.59 -7.57
N ILE A 55 10.30 3.31 -8.21
CA ILE A 55 11.56 4.02 -7.99
C ILE A 55 11.74 5.06 -9.11
N PRO A 56 11.80 6.37 -8.80
CA PRO A 56 12.09 7.39 -9.79
C PRO A 56 13.45 7.20 -10.45
N ASP A 57 13.57 7.49 -11.74
CA ASP A 57 14.86 7.35 -12.48
C ASP A 57 15.99 8.22 -11.92
N HIS A 58 15.65 9.32 -11.23
CA HIS A 58 16.60 10.23 -10.59
C HIS A 58 16.91 9.85 -9.13
N SER A 59 16.28 8.80 -8.60
CA SER A 59 16.53 8.32 -7.26
C SER A 59 17.87 7.60 -7.19
N GLN A 60 18.57 7.74 -6.07
CA GLN A 60 19.75 6.93 -5.74
C GLN A 60 19.46 5.42 -5.71
N LEU A 61 18.19 5.02 -5.58
CA LEU A 61 17.74 3.63 -5.62
C LEU A 61 17.50 3.10 -7.04
N ALA A 62 17.58 3.94 -8.09
CA ALA A 62 17.32 3.52 -9.47
C ALA A 62 18.11 2.26 -9.90
N PRO A 63 19.40 2.08 -9.54
CA PRO A 63 20.15 0.87 -9.87
C PRO A 63 19.55 -0.43 -9.32
N LEU A 64 18.76 -0.36 -8.23
CA LEU A 64 18.12 -1.55 -7.64
C LEU A 64 17.12 -2.20 -8.61
N THR A 65 16.39 -1.39 -9.40
CA THR A 65 15.39 -1.90 -10.35
C THR A 65 16.00 -2.81 -11.42
N ASP A 66 17.24 -2.53 -11.82
CA ASP A 66 17.93 -3.31 -12.84
C ASP A 66 18.49 -4.63 -12.27
N SER A 67 18.90 -4.63 -11.00
CA SER A 67 19.43 -5.82 -10.31
C SER A 67 18.35 -6.84 -9.89
N ARG A 68 17.13 -6.36 -9.59
CA ARG A 68 16.05 -7.18 -9.00
C ARG A 68 15.13 -7.84 -10.02
N ALA A 69 15.28 -7.55 -11.32
CA ALA A 69 14.53 -8.20 -12.40
C ALA A 69 14.74 -9.73 -12.45
N THR A 70 15.76 -10.25 -11.75
CA THR A 70 16.15 -11.67 -11.69
C THR A 70 16.05 -12.27 -10.28
N SER A 71 15.38 -11.60 -9.33
CA SER A 71 15.26 -12.09 -7.95
C SER A 71 14.62 -13.48 -7.89
N THR A 72 15.25 -14.39 -7.14
CA THR A 72 14.75 -15.75 -6.86
C THR A 72 14.14 -15.87 -5.46
N ALA A 73 13.96 -14.74 -4.77
CA ALA A 73 13.30 -14.71 -3.47
C ALA A 73 11.91 -15.33 -3.57
N LEU A 74 11.51 -16.09 -2.54
CA LEU A 74 10.17 -16.70 -2.48
C LEU A 74 9.06 -15.65 -2.47
N GLU A 75 9.36 -14.45 -1.95
CA GLU A 75 8.44 -13.31 -1.86
C GLU A 75 9.08 -12.04 -2.44
N PRO A 76 9.17 -11.96 -3.78
CA PRO A 76 9.79 -10.81 -4.41
C PRO A 76 8.92 -9.57 -4.24
N ILE A 77 9.53 -8.47 -3.81
CA ILE A 77 8.90 -7.15 -3.89
C ILE A 77 8.82 -6.75 -5.37
N LEU A 78 7.65 -6.29 -5.81
CA LEU A 78 7.46 -5.80 -7.16
C LEU A 78 8.06 -4.39 -7.29
N PHE A 79 9.18 -4.28 -8.00
CA PHE A 79 9.83 -3.01 -8.30
C PHE A 79 9.49 -2.54 -9.72
N PHE A 80 9.10 -1.27 -9.83
CA PHE A 80 8.83 -0.60 -11.09
C PHE A 80 9.70 0.65 -11.21
N ARG A 81 10.24 0.90 -12.41
CA ARG A 81 10.79 2.21 -12.71
C ARG A 81 9.68 3.24 -12.87
N SER A 82 9.96 4.45 -12.39
CA SER A 82 9.06 5.60 -12.49
C SER A 82 9.76 6.74 -13.23
N THR A 83 9.14 7.17 -14.31
CA THR A 83 9.59 8.33 -15.10
C THR A 83 9.03 9.65 -14.56
N LEU A 84 8.45 9.64 -13.36
CA LEU A 84 7.99 10.88 -12.72
C LEU A 84 9.18 11.84 -12.51
N PRO A 85 9.05 13.11 -12.93
CA PRO A 85 10.12 14.08 -12.71
C PRO A 85 10.31 14.35 -11.20
N PRO A 86 11.52 14.77 -10.76
CA PRO A 86 11.83 15.03 -9.35
C PRO A 86 10.88 16.01 -8.66
N ALA A 87 10.38 16.98 -9.43
CA ALA A 87 9.46 18.01 -8.98
C ALA A 87 8.04 17.80 -9.55
N ALA A 88 7.62 16.56 -9.84
CA ALA A 88 6.25 16.27 -10.23
C ALA A 88 5.30 16.74 -9.12
N ALA A 89 4.70 17.91 -9.31
CA ALA A 89 3.86 18.53 -8.30
C ALA A 89 2.67 17.64 -7.91
N GLN A 90 2.25 16.74 -8.80
CA GLN A 90 1.09 15.87 -8.60
C GLN A 90 1.27 14.55 -9.38
N PRO A 91 1.57 13.40 -8.74
CA PRO A 91 1.45 12.11 -9.41
C PRO A 91 -0.03 11.80 -9.71
N ARG A 92 -0.31 11.24 -10.88
CA ARG A 92 -1.61 10.68 -11.24
C ARG A 92 -1.56 9.16 -11.14
N LEU A 93 -2.41 8.62 -10.28
CA LEU A 93 -2.59 7.18 -10.08
C LEU A 93 -3.73 6.69 -10.98
N HIS A 94 -3.44 5.69 -11.82
CA HIS A 94 -4.46 4.96 -12.58
C HIS A 94 -4.79 3.70 -11.81
N VAL A 95 -6.01 3.65 -11.30
CA VAL A 95 -6.49 2.58 -10.43
C VAL A 95 -7.51 1.76 -11.19
N GLU A 96 -7.31 0.44 -11.22
CA GLU A 96 -8.26 -0.47 -11.87
C GLU A 96 -9.63 -0.40 -11.19
N SER A 97 -10.68 -0.42 -12.01
CA SER A 97 -12.04 -0.55 -11.51
C SER A 97 -12.22 -1.91 -10.83
N ALA A 98 -12.98 -1.93 -9.74
CA ALA A 98 -13.34 -3.12 -8.96
C ALA A 98 -12.21 -3.75 -8.13
N THR A 99 -11.02 -3.99 -8.70
CA THR A 99 -9.88 -4.60 -7.97
C THR A 99 -9.06 -3.57 -7.20
N HIS A 100 -9.11 -2.30 -7.61
CA HIS A 100 -8.32 -1.20 -7.07
C HIS A 100 -6.81 -1.43 -7.12
N TYR A 101 -6.31 -2.23 -8.06
CA TYR A 101 -4.88 -2.30 -8.32
C TYR A 101 -4.37 -0.99 -8.88
N LEU A 102 -3.16 -0.61 -8.48
CA LEU A 102 -2.44 0.48 -9.10
C LEU A 102 -1.87 -0.02 -10.44
N ALA A 103 -2.56 0.29 -11.53
CA ALA A 103 -2.16 -0.13 -12.88
C ALA A 103 -1.00 0.71 -13.42
N GLN A 104 -1.01 2.02 -13.15
CA GLN A 104 0.00 2.93 -13.67
C GLN A 104 0.14 4.18 -12.80
N VAL A 105 1.36 4.72 -12.76
CA VAL A 105 1.65 6.05 -12.22
C VAL A 105 2.18 6.93 -13.36
N THR A 106 1.57 8.10 -13.55
CA THR A 106 1.95 9.04 -14.60
C THR A 106 2.06 10.46 -14.05
N PRO A 107 2.78 11.38 -14.71
CA PRO A 107 2.72 12.79 -14.36
C PRO A 107 1.28 13.31 -14.39
N GLY A 108 0.86 13.97 -13.31
CA GLY A 108 -0.46 14.55 -13.20
C GLY A 108 -0.58 15.85 -13.96
N ARG A 109 -1.81 16.10 -14.38
CA ARG A 109 -2.30 17.38 -14.91
C ARG A 109 -3.72 17.56 -14.40
N ASP A 110 -4.16 18.81 -14.26
CA ASP A 110 -5.55 19.09 -13.92
C ASP A 110 -6.48 18.40 -14.93
N THR A 111 -7.54 17.79 -14.41
CA THR A 111 -8.56 17.13 -15.23
C THR A 111 -9.84 17.94 -15.09
N PRO A 112 -10.23 18.72 -16.11
CA PRO A 112 -11.46 19.49 -16.08
C PRO A 112 -12.66 18.58 -15.79
N GLY A 113 -13.54 19.02 -14.89
CA GLY A 113 -14.74 18.25 -14.50
C GLY A 113 -14.48 17.06 -13.58
N ALA A 114 -13.23 16.83 -13.13
CA ALA A 114 -12.96 15.80 -12.14
C ALA A 114 -13.63 16.12 -10.80
N ARG A 115 -14.17 15.10 -10.14
CA ARG A 115 -14.66 15.21 -8.76
C ARG A 115 -13.47 15.51 -7.85
N GLN A 116 -13.58 16.60 -7.10
CA GLN A 116 -12.59 16.97 -6.10
C GLN A 116 -12.93 16.30 -4.77
N TYR A 117 -11.93 15.66 -4.17
CA TYR A 117 -12.00 15.11 -2.82
C TYR A 117 -11.21 16.02 -1.87
N GLN A 118 -11.62 16.04 -0.61
CA GLN A 118 -10.89 16.73 0.45
C GLN A 118 -10.05 15.71 1.22
N LEU A 119 -8.81 16.09 1.54
CA LEU A 119 -7.97 15.29 2.44
C LEU A 119 -8.54 15.37 3.85
N GLN A 120 -8.71 14.22 4.47
CA GLN A 120 -9.11 14.08 5.86
C GLN A 120 -7.95 13.49 6.66
N PRO A 121 -7.70 13.94 7.91
CA PRO A 121 -6.70 13.32 8.77
C PRO A 121 -7.02 11.84 8.99
N TYR A 122 -6.07 10.95 8.74
CA TYR A 122 -6.27 9.51 8.89
C TYR A 122 -6.69 9.14 10.32
N ASP A 123 -6.14 9.83 11.32
CA ASP A 123 -6.46 9.57 12.73
C ASP A 123 -7.91 9.87 13.11
N SER A 124 -8.67 10.59 12.27
CA SER A 124 -10.12 10.74 12.47
C SER A 124 -10.87 9.40 12.44
N LEU A 125 -10.32 8.38 11.77
CA LEU A 125 -10.86 7.02 11.74
C LEU A 125 -10.83 6.33 13.12
N ARG A 126 -10.02 6.82 14.06
CA ARG A 126 -9.95 6.32 15.44
C ARG A 126 -11.08 6.88 16.33
N ALA A 127 -11.81 7.89 15.86
CA ALA A 127 -12.87 8.55 16.59
C ALA A 127 -13.98 9.01 15.61
N LEU A 128 -14.65 8.06 14.96
CA LEU A 128 -15.79 8.34 14.10
C LEU A 128 -17.04 8.61 14.94
N ALA A 129 -17.82 9.61 14.58
CA ALA A 129 -19.09 9.89 15.25
C ALA A 129 -20.05 8.68 15.15
N ALA A 130 -20.61 8.25 16.28
CA ALA A 130 -21.51 7.11 16.38
C ALA A 130 -22.61 7.42 17.42
N GLY A 131 -23.77 7.87 16.95
CA GLY A 131 -24.86 8.31 17.82
C GLY A 131 -24.45 9.50 18.68
N SER A 132 -24.50 9.35 20.01
CA SER A 132 -24.08 10.37 20.98
C SER A 132 -22.59 10.34 21.35
N GLY A 133 -21.80 9.46 20.74
CA GLY A 133 -20.38 9.28 21.08
C GLY A 133 -19.48 9.09 19.87
N PHE A 134 -18.28 8.54 20.13
CA PHE A 134 -17.30 8.22 19.11
C PHE A 134 -16.96 6.73 19.16
N LYS A 135 -16.64 6.16 17.99
CA LYS A 135 -16.20 4.79 17.85
C LYS A 135 -14.91 4.75 17.04
N ASN A 136 -13.94 3.96 17.52
CA ASN A 136 -12.78 3.60 16.72
C ASN A 136 -13.22 2.62 15.62
N TRP A 137 -12.85 2.90 14.37
CA TRP A 137 -13.15 2.01 13.27
C TRP A 137 -12.35 0.70 13.35
N PHE A 138 -11.17 0.77 13.97
CA PHE A 138 -10.27 -0.34 14.22
C PHE A 138 -10.55 -0.99 15.58
N ASP A 139 -10.47 -2.31 15.65
CA ASP A 139 -10.50 -3.07 16.89
C ASP A 139 -9.14 -3.05 17.62
N ALA A 140 -9.01 -3.85 18.69
CA ALA A 140 -7.82 -3.90 19.54
C ALA A 140 -6.57 -4.38 18.77
N ASP A 141 -6.76 -5.15 17.71
CA ASP A 141 -5.69 -5.68 16.84
C ASP A 141 -5.43 -4.74 15.65
N GLY A 142 -6.11 -3.59 15.62
CA GLY A 142 -5.98 -2.60 14.56
C GLY A 142 -6.66 -3.03 13.26
N LEU A 143 -7.65 -3.91 13.31
CA LEU A 143 -8.38 -4.42 12.16
C LEU A 143 -9.75 -3.76 12.02
N ILE A 144 -10.22 -3.61 10.79
CA ILE A 144 -11.62 -3.28 10.51
C ILE A 144 -12.38 -4.61 10.37
N ALA A 145 -12.89 -5.14 11.47
CA ALA A 145 -13.53 -6.47 11.51
C ALA A 145 -14.62 -6.69 10.44
N SER A 146 -15.39 -5.65 10.10
CA SER A 146 -16.45 -5.71 9.07
C SER A 146 -15.94 -5.88 7.63
N SER A 147 -14.63 -5.74 7.41
CA SER A 147 -13.98 -5.87 6.10
C SER A 147 -13.36 -7.25 5.86
N ALA A 148 -13.51 -8.19 6.79
CA ALA A 148 -12.98 -9.54 6.67
C ALA A 148 -13.44 -10.22 5.37
N ARG A 149 -12.49 -10.85 4.68
CA ARG A 149 -12.70 -11.57 3.42
C ARG A 149 -12.78 -13.07 3.66
N ARG A 150 -13.31 -13.83 2.69
CA ARG A 150 -13.40 -15.30 2.85
C ARG A 150 -12.02 -15.95 2.81
N GLU A 151 -11.02 -15.27 2.23
CA GLU A 151 -9.64 -15.76 2.13
C GLU A 151 -8.97 -16.08 3.48
N ARG A 152 -9.43 -15.45 4.56
CA ARG A 152 -8.98 -15.75 5.93
C ARG A 152 -9.07 -17.24 6.30
N PHE A 153 -9.97 -18.01 5.69
CA PHE A 153 -10.16 -19.43 6.02
C PHE A 153 -9.11 -20.37 5.40
N PHE A 154 -8.31 -19.91 4.43
CA PHE A 154 -7.25 -20.73 3.84
C PHE A 154 -5.86 -20.09 3.96
N LEU A 155 -5.75 -18.77 4.13
CA LEU A 155 -4.45 -18.10 4.32
C LEU A 155 -4.03 -18.00 5.80
N TRP A 156 -4.90 -18.35 6.76
CA TRP A 156 -4.54 -18.35 8.20
C TRP A 156 -3.29 -19.19 8.57
N PRO A 157 -2.94 -20.31 7.90
CA PRO A 157 -1.74 -21.06 8.25
C PRO A 157 -0.44 -20.29 7.98
N LEU A 158 -0.51 -19.21 7.19
CA LEU A 158 0.62 -18.33 6.89
C LEU A 158 0.88 -17.28 7.99
N GLY A 159 0.18 -17.37 9.13
CA GLY A 159 0.39 -16.48 10.28
C GLY A 159 -0.19 -15.07 10.13
N VAL A 160 -0.90 -14.79 9.03
CA VAL A 160 -1.56 -13.50 8.80
C VAL A 160 -2.94 -13.51 9.43
N GLU A 161 -3.09 -12.84 10.58
CA GLU A 161 -4.36 -12.70 11.28
C GLU A 161 -5.45 -12.11 10.38
N ASN A 162 -6.61 -12.76 10.28
CA ASN A 162 -7.78 -12.28 9.51
C ASN A 162 -7.42 -11.78 8.10
N THR A 163 -6.79 -12.66 7.30
CA THR A 163 -6.32 -12.31 5.95
C THR A 163 -7.43 -11.65 5.12
N GLY A 164 -7.07 -10.53 4.49
CA GLY A 164 -8.00 -9.73 3.69
C GLY A 164 -8.81 -8.69 4.46
N ALA A 165 -8.79 -8.68 5.80
CA ALA A 165 -9.33 -7.56 6.57
C ALA A 165 -8.43 -6.32 6.43
N MET A 166 -9.06 -5.15 6.23
CA MET A 166 -8.38 -3.86 6.20
C MET A 166 -7.80 -3.53 7.57
N ARG A 167 -6.65 -2.86 7.57
CA ARG A 167 -5.84 -2.63 8.76
C ARG A 167 -5.56 -1.14 8.97
N GLN A 168 -5.36 -0.81 10.22
CA GLN A 168 -4.80 0.46 10.62
C GLN A 168 -3.35 0.59 10.12
N GLN A 169 -2.94 1.80 9.75
CA GLN A 169 -1.53 2.12 9.56
C GLN A 169 -0.70 1.60 10.75
N GLY A 170 0.42 0.93 10.43
CA GLY A 170 1.32 0.25 11.38
C GLY A 170 1.09 -1.25 11.55
N ASN A 171 -0.02 -1.80 11.03
CA ASN A 171 -0.36 -3.22 11.24
C ASN A 171 -0.26 -4.08 9.97
N HIS A 172 0.41 -3.59 8.92
CA HIS A 172 0.47 -4.28 7.63
C HIS A 172 1.74 -5.14 7.56
N ALA A 173 1.60 -6.46 7.68
CA ALA A 173 2.66 -7.37 7.28
C ALA A 173 2.77 -7.38 5.75
N ILE A 174 3.99 -7.24 5.23
CA ILE A 174 4.28 -7.19 3.78
C ILE A 174 5.16 -8.37 3.32
N ALA A 175 5.31 -9.37 4.18
CA ALA A 175 5.94 -10.65 3.91
C ALA A 175 5.13 -11.74 4.64
N PHE A 176 4.94 -12.91 4.01
CA PHE A 176 4.34 -14.08 4.66
C PHE A 176 5.40 -14.86 5.46
N ALA A 177 6.64 -14.89 4.97
CA ALA A 177 7.79 -15.48 5.65
C ALA A 177 8.79 -14.38 6.07
N GLY A 178 8.67 -13.89 7.30
CA GLY A 178 9.56 -12.87 7.87
C GLY A 178 8.80 -11.77 8.62
N LYS A 179 9.53 -10.93 9.36
CA LYS A 179 8.97 -9.82 10.14
C LYS A 179 9.10 -8.48 9.41
N ARG A 180 8.76 -8.40 8.12
CA ARG A 180 8.75 -7.13 7.40
C ARG A 180 7.37 -6.50 7.47
N HIS A 181 7.32 -5.27 7.94
CA HIS A 181 6.10 -4.50 8.06
C HIS A 181 6.12 -3.27 7.13
N PHE A 182 4.95 -2.84 6.68
CA PHE A 182 4.88 -1.68 5.78
C PHE A 182 5.46 -0.43 6.44
N ASP A 183 5.45 -0.32 7.76
CA ASP A 183 6.00 0.77 8.57
C ASP A 183 7.43 0.53 9.08
N GLU A 184 8.20 -0.37 8.45
CA GLU A 184 9.64 -0.51 8.74
C GLU A 184 10.34 0.85 8.81
N ALA A 185 11.17 1.02 9.85
CA ALA A 185 11.89 2.28 10.08
C ALA A 185 13.06 2.50 9.12
N SER A 186 13.66 1.42 8.59
CA SER A 186 14.78 1.47 7.66
C SER A 186 14.35 1.12 6.24
N VAL A 187 14.86 1.87 5.27
CA VAL A 187 14.59 1.61 3.84
C VAL A 187 15.17 0.27 3.42
N GLU A 188 16.30 -0.11 4.00
CA GLU A 188 16.98 -1.38 3.76
C GLU A 188 16.10 -2.55 4.18
N THR A 189 15.53 -2.53 5.39
CA THR A 189 14.63 -3.61 5.82
C THR A 189 13.32 -3.58 5.04
N LEU A 190 12.76 -2.39 4.77
CA LEU A 190 11.51 -2.25 4.02
C LEU A 190 11.61 -2.83 2.60
N LEU A 191 12.72 -2.53 1.91
CA LEU A 191 12.95 -2.92 0.52
C LEU A 191 13.81 -4.18 0.39
N ASP A 192 14.10 -4.83 1.52
CA ASP A 192 14.90 -6.06 1.59
C ASP A 192 16.28 -5.89 0.94
N LEU A 193 16.94 -4.75 1.16
CA LEU A 193 18.24 -4.43 0.60
C LEU A 193 19.35 -5.05 1.44
N ASP A 194 20.39 -5.54 0.77
CA ASP A 194 21.58 -5.99 1.46
C ASP A 194 22.17 -4.84 2.29
N PRO A 195 22.63 -5.11 3.53
CA PRO A 195 23.27 -4.09 4.33
C PRO A 195 24.50 -3.55 3.59
N PRO A 196 24.76 -2.23 3.61
CA PRO A 196 25.91 -1.65 2.95
C PRO A 196 27.19 -2.28 3.52
N GLY A 197 27.91 -3.06 2.70
CA GLY A 197 29.24 -3.59 3.04
C GLY A 197 29.43 -5.10 3.01
N LEU A 198 28.45 -5.90 2.59
CA LEU A 198 28.66 -7.33 2.32
C LEU A 198 28.41 -7.63 0.83
N GLY A 199 29.26 -7.05 -0.01
CA GLY A 199 29.46 -7.57 -1.36
C GLY A 199 30.14 -8.93 -1.28
N HIS A 200 29.60 -9.92 -1.98
CA HIS A 200 30.35 -11.11 -2.36
C HIS A 200 31.31 -10.78 -3.52
#